data_AF-A0A7S1MQ93-F1
#
_entry.id   AF-A0A7S1MQ93-F1
#
_cell.length_a   1.000
_cell.length_b   1.000
_cell.length_c   1.000
_cell.angle_alpha   90.00
_cell.angle_beta   90.00
_cell.angle_gamma   90.00
#
_symmetry.space_group_name_H-M   'P 1'
#
loop_
_entity.id
_entity.type
_entity.pdbx_description
1 polymer ?
#
loop_
_entity_poly.entity_id
_entity_poly.type
_entity_poly.pdbx_seq_one_letter_code
_entity_poly.pdbx_strand_id
1 'polypeptide(L)'
;DFYPPASDFRAARAERSALLNCLRPVSGVVERVVELPPGTMGMHVRRTDHWEACTYSPEDLFIEKLDELLSTASDGAQAVSDGAQTIFLATDCPELEKRLRQRYGERIMSLQKRTLDRSMPAGIEDAFADLLSLAQCSELIGSFESTFSRTASLFNCIPLAVIYRDPSPLAK
;
A
#
# COMPACT_ATOMS: atom_id res chain seq x y z
N ASP A 1 -15.62 -15.75 -6.66
CA ASP A 1 -15.63 -14.40 -7.25
C ASP A 1 -15.43 -13.34 -6.19
N PHE A 2 -14.28 -12.66 -6.27
CA PHE A 2 -13.83 -11.69 -5.28
C PHE A 2 -14.48 -10.31 -5.52
N TYR A 3 -14.70 -9.58 -4.43
CA TYR A 3 -15.64 -8.47 -4.37
C TYR A 3 -15.03 -7.12 -4.79
N PRO A 4 -15.80 -6.22 -5.44
CA PRO A 4 -17.11 -6.49 -6.01
C PRO A 4 -17.03 -6.96 -7.48
N PRO A 5 -18.09 -7.63 -7.98
CA PRO A 5 -18.18 -8.17 -9.34
C PRO A 5 -18.53 -7.12 -10.42
N ALA A 6 -18.52 -7.60 -11.67
CA ALA A 6 -18.27 -6.93 -12.95
C ALA A 6 -19.19 -5.78 -13.47
N SER A 7 -20.26 -5.34 -12.81
CA SER A 7 -21.32 -4.62 -13.56
C SER A 7 -21.77 -3.22 -13.12
N ASP A 8 -21.19 -2.57 -12.08
CA ASP A 8 -21.55 -1.15 -11.80
C ASP A 8 -20.47 -0.33 -11.05
N PHE A 9 -19.28 -0.24 -11.66
CA PHE A 9 -18.05 0.09 -10.93
C PHE A 9 -17.77 1.57 -10.60
N ARG A 10 -18.09 2.54 -11.46
CA ARG A 10 -17.64 3.93 -11.22
C ARG A 10 -18.51 4.65 -10.20
N ALA A 11 -19.84 4.52 -10.33
CA ALA A 11 -20.79 5.10 -9.39
C ALA A 11 -20.58 4.53 -7.98
N ALA A 12 -20.48 3.20 -7.86
CA ALA A 12 -20.29 2.53 -6.58
C ALA A 12 -18.90 2.76 -5.95
N ARG A 13 -17.90 3.22 -6.70
CA ARG A 13 -16.57 3.56 -6.17
C ARG A 13 -16.51 5.01 -5.70
N ALA A 14 -17.07 5.93 -6.48
CA ALA A 14 -17.19 7.34 -6.11
C ALA A 14 -18.09 7.54 -4.88
N GLU A 15 -19.22 6.83 -4.80
CA GLU A 15 -20.10 6.86 -3.63
C GLU A 15 -19.39 6.36 -2.37
N ARG A 16 -18.67 5.23 -2.46
CA ARG A 16 -17.88 4.70 -1.33
C ARG A 16 -16.76 5.64 -0.92
N SER A 17 -16.06 6.24 -1.89
CA SER A 17 -15.08 7.29 -1.63
C SER A 17 -15.70 8.46 -0.88
N ALA A 18 -16.87 8.95 -1.31
CA ALA A 18 -17.57 10.03 -0.62
C ALA A 18 -17.93 9.64 0.83
N LEU A 19 -18.47 8.44 1.05
CA LEU A 19 -18.80 7.94 2.39
C LEU A 19 -17.57 7.83 3.29
N LEU A 20 -16.45 7.28 2.78
CA LEU A 20 -15.19 7.19 3.53
C LEU A 20 -14.66 8.57 3.90
N ASN A 21 -14.76 9.55 2.98
CA ASN A 21 -14.36 10.93 3.22
C ASN A 21 -15.33 11.73 4.10
N CYS A 22 -16.51 11.20 4.43
CA CYS A 22 -17.36 11.75 5.49
C CYS A 22 -16.83 11.41 6.89
N LEU A 23 -15.99 10.37 7.02
CA LEU A 23 -15.38 10.02 8.29
C LEU A 23 -14.39 11.12 8.70
N ARG A 24 -14.28 11.34 10.01
CA ARG A 24 -13.33 12.27 10.61
C ARG A 24 -12.47 11.49 11.59
N PRO A 25 -11.21 11.20 11.26
CA PRO A 25 -10.29 10.57 12.20
C PRO A 25 -10.15 11.45 13.44
N VAL A 26 -10.01 10.82 14.61
CA VAL A 26 -9.68 11.53 15.86
C VAL A 26 -8.29 12.16 15.76
N SER A 27 -8.03 13.24 16.51
CA SER A 27 -6.79 14.02 16.40
C SER A 27 -5.53 13.17 16.53
N GLY A 28 -5.52 12.20 17.46
CA GLY A 28 -4.36 11.31 17.65
C GLY A 28 -4.03 10.44 16.44
N VAL A 29 -4.98 10.18 15.53
CA VAL A 29 -4.70 9.54 14.23
C VAL A 29 -4.21 10.56 13.23
N VAL A 30 -4.87 11.72 13.13
CA VAL A 30 -4.50 12.80 12.19
C VAL A 30 -3.06 13.25 12.39
N GLU A 31 -2.63 13.43 13.64
CA GLU A 31 -1.26 13.83 14.00
C GLU A 31 -0.18 12.81 13.59
N ARG A 32 -0.58 11.56 13.32
CA ARG A 32 0.32 10.48 12.91
C ARG A 32 0.36 10.28 11.40
N VAL A 33 -0.61 10.84 10.67
CA VAL A 33 -0.59 10.83 9.21
C VAL A 33 0.52 11.78 8.75
N VAL A 34 1.38 11.29 7.86
CA VAL A 34 2.47 12.10 7.32
C VAL A 34 2.04 12.79 6.03
N GLU A 35 2.53 14.01 5.83
CA GLU A 35 2.48 14.64 4.52
C GLU A 35 3.52 13.95 3.61
N LEU A 36 3.05 13.46 2.47
CA LEU A 36 3.89 12.77 1.50
C LEU A 36 4.28 13.71 0.37
N PRO A 37 5.52 13.59 -0.16
CA PRO A 37 5.89 14.28 -1.39
C PRO A 37 4.88 14.01 -2.52
N PRO A 38 4.57 15.00 -3.38
CA PRO A 38 3.72 14.79 -4.54
C PRO A 38 4.23 13.64 -5.41
N GLY A 39 3.31 12.77 -5.84
CA GLY A 39 3.67 11.61 -6.67
C GLY A 39 4.21 10.40 -5.91
N THR A 40 4.21 10.42 -4.57
CA THR A 40 4.59 9.24 -3.76
C THR A 40 3.75 8.03 -4.12
N MET A 41 4.41 6.90 -4.35
CA MET A 41 3.78 5.60 -4.58
C MET A 41 3.56 4.90 -3.24
N GLY A 42 2.40 4.28 -3.05
CA GLY A 42 2.13 3.48 -1.87
C GLY A 42 2.42 2.01 -2.10
N MET A 43 3.03 1.36 -1.12
CA MET A 43 3.26 -0.07 -1.10
C MET A 43 2.68 -0.65 0.18
N HIS A 44 1.73 -1.57 0.05
CA HIS A 44 1.19 -2.32 1.17
C HIS A 44 1.58 -3.80 1.05
N VAL A 45 2.43 -4.27 1.96
CA VAL A 45 2.83 -5.68 2.01
C VAL A 45 2.29 -6.32 3.27
N ARG A 46 1.34 -7.24 3.10
CA ARG A 46 0.74 -8.04 4.17
C ARG A 46 1.49 -9.35 4.33
N ARG A 47 1.94 -9.65 5.54
CA ARG A 47 2.66 -10.89 5.88
C ARG A 47 1.97 -11.59 7.06
N THR A 48 2.70 -11.74 8.16
CA THR A 48 2.29 -12.33 9.44
C THR A 48 1.30 -13.50 9.31
N ASP A 49 0.09 -13.35 9.82
CA ASP A 49 -0.96 -14.37 9.92
C ASP A 49 -1.69 -14.66 8.61
N HIS A 50 -1.35 -13.97 7.51
CA HIS A 50 -2.06 -14.10 6.25
C HIS A 50 -1.34 -15.08 5.31
N TRP A 51 -1.74 -16.35 5.41
CA TRP A 51 -1.18 -17.44 4.62
C TRP A 51 -1.21 -17.16 3.10
N GLU A 52 -2.36 -16.75 2.56
CA GLU A 52 -2.54 -16.52 1.12
C GLU A 52 -1.63 -15.41 0.59
N ALA A 53 -1.51 -14.29 1.32
CA ALA A 53 -0.60 -13.21 0.95
C ALA A 53 0.87 -13.67 1.01
N CYS A 54 1.24 -14.47 2.02
CA CYS A 54 2.58 -15.03 2.12
C CYS A 54 2.91 -15.99 0.97
N THR A 55 1.94 -16.80 0.53
CA THR A 55 2.10 -17.78 -0.55
C THR A 55 2.10 -17.14 -1.93
N TYR A 56 1.11 -16.29 -2.22
CA TYR A 56 0.88 -15.78 -3.57
C TYR A 56 1.53 -14.42 -3.81
N SER A 57 1.82 -13.64 -2.77
CA SER A 57 2.51 -12.36 -2.83
C SER A 57 3.83 -12.39 -2.05
N PRO A 58 4.80 -13.27 -2.43
CA PRO A 58 6.11 -13.27 -1.80
C PRO A 58 6.80 -11.91 -1.99
N GLU A 59 7.60 -11.54 -0.99
CA GLU A 59 8.32 -10.27 -0.95
C GLU A 59 9.19 -9.99 -2.19
N ASP A 60 9.75 -11.04 -2.80
CA ASP A 60 10.60 -10.92 -3.99
C ASP A 60 9.86 -10.25 -5.15
N LEU A 61 8.55 -10.49 -5.31
CA LEU A 61 7.77 -9.85 -6.37
C LEU A 61 7.64 -8.34 -6.16
N PHE A 62 7.58 -7.90 -4.90
CA PHE A 62 7.55 -6.46 -4.59
C PHE A 62 8.92 -5.83 -4.86
N ILE A 63 10.00 -6.52 -4.51
CA ILE A 63 11.37 -6.07 -4.77
C ILE A 63 11.62 -5.96 -6.29
N GLU A 64 11.29 -7.01 -7.05
CA GLU A 64 11.35 -7.00 -8.52
C GLU A 64 10.56 -5.82 -9.09
N LYS A 65 9.32 -5.62 -8.61
CA LYS A 65 8.49 -4.54 -9.09
C LYS A 65 9.09 -3.15 -8.82
N LEU A 66 9.65 -2.93 -7.63
CA LEU A 66 10.32 -1.68 -7.29
C LEU A 66 11.60 -1.47 -8.12
N ASP A 67 12.37 -2.52 -8.35
CA ASP A 67 13.57 -2.45 -9.18
C ASP A 67 13.24 -2.04 -10.62
N GLU A 68 12.16 -2.59 -11.21
CA GLU A 68 11.65 -2.18 -12.53
C GLU A 68 11.23 -0.71 -12.55
N LEU A 69 10.48 -0.27 -11.55
CA LEU A 69 9.97 1.11 -11.46
C LEU A 69 11.11 2.13 -11.30
N LEU A 70 12.13 1.79 -10.52
CA LEU A 70 13.26 2.68 -10.26
C LEU A 70 14.32 2.67 -11.38
N SER A 71 14.46 1.55 -12.11
CA SER A 71 15.35 1.46 -13.28
C SER A 71 14.77 2.25 -14.47
N THR A 72 13.48 2.08 -14.78
CA THR A 72 12.81 2.83 -15.86
C THR A 72 12.78 4.35 -15.63
N ALA A 73 12.71 4.79 -14.37
CA ALA A 73 12.85 6.20 -14.01
C ALA A 73 14.23 6.79 -14.33
N SER A 74 15.25 5.95 -14.51
CA SER A 74 16.64 6.36 -14.79
C SER A 74 16.96 6.44 -16.29
N ASP A 75 16.17 5.79 -17.16
CA ASP A 75 16.51 5.56 -18.58
C ASP A 75 15.81 6.50 -19.61
N GLY A 76 14.91 7.39 -19.18
CA GLY A 76 14.52 8.56 -19.99
C GLY A 76 13.03 8.87 -20.10
N ALA A 77 12.74 10.18 -20.07
CA ALA A 77 11.58 10.86 -20.66
C ALA A 77 10.18 10.59 -20.06
N GLN A 78 9.98 10.99 -18.79
CA GLN A 78 8.94 11.95 -18.42
C GLN A 78 9.35 12.51 -17.06
N ALA A 79 9.74 13.78 -17.01
CA ALA A 79 10.14 14.46 -15.79
C ALA A 79 8.97 14.53 -14.79
N VAL A 80 8.86 13.53 -13.92
CA VAL A 80 8.37 13.76 -12.56
C VAL A 80 9.53 14.44 -11.84
N SER A 81 9.51 15.77 -11.85
CA SER A 81 10.44 16.73 -11.25
C SER A 81 11.54 16.13 -10.36
N ASP A 82 12.78 16.03 -10.84
CA ASP A 82 14.10 15.96 -10.15
C ASP A 82 14.23 15.21 -8.80
N GLY A 83 13.25 14.42 -8.42
CA GLY A 83 13.10 13.80 -7.12
C GLY A 83 13.18 12.30 -7.27
N ALA A 84 14.03 11.69 -6.46
CA ALA A 84 13.98 10.25 -6.24
C ALA A 84 12.54 9.83 -5.92
N GLN A 85 11.93 8.97 -6.77
CA GLN A 85 10.60 8.41 -6.53
C GLN A 85 10.49 7.91 -5.08
N THR A 86 9.62 8.56 -4.30
CA THR A 86 9.33 8.20 -2.91
C THR A 86 8.31 7.07 -2.88
N ILE A 87 8.51 6.15 -1.94
CA ILE A 87 7.67 4.99 -1.71
C ILE A 87 7.24 5.01 -0.24
N PHE A 88 5.94 5.12 0.02
CA PHE A 88 5.38 4.96 1.35
C PHE A 88 5.04 3.48 1.58
N LEU A 89 5.71 2.86 2.55
CA LEU A 89 5.53 1.46 2.92
C LEU A 89 4.62 1.32 4.15
N ALA A 90 3.57 0.52 4.01
CA ALA A 90 2.80 -0.04 5.11
C ALA A 90 2.99 -1.57 5.13
N THR A 91 3.47 -2.09 6.25
CA THR A 91 3.70 -3.54 6.44
C THR A 91 3.57 -3.91 7.91
N ASP A 92 3.15 -5.14 8.17
CA ASP A 92 3.17 -5.75 9.49
C ASP A 92 4.42 -6.61 9.74
N CYS A 93 5.44 -6.49 8.89
CA CYS A 93 6.72 -7.21 8.99
C CYS A 93 7.91 -6.22 9.10
N PRO A 94 8.44 -5.99 10.32
CA PRO A 94 9.61 -5.14 10.56
C PRO A 94 10.87 -5.58 9.80
N GLU A 95 11.05 -6.89 9.58
CA GLU A 95 12.19 -7.45 8.87
C GLU A 95 12.16 -7.09 7.38
N LEU A 96 10.96 -7.08 6.78
CA LEU A 96 10.77 -6.60 5.41
C LEU A 96 11.07 -5.10 5.31
N GLU A 97 10.52 -4.29 6.23
CA GLU A 97 10.81 -2.85 6.26
C GLU A 97 12.32 -2.59 6.34
N LYS A 98 13.03 -3.29 7.23
CA LYS A 98 14.48 -3.16 7.37
C LYS A 98 15.20 -3.48 6.06
N ARG A 99 14.83 -4.57 5.38
CA ARG A 99 15.45 -4.96 4.10
C ARG A 99 15.19 -3.94 2.99
N LEU A 100 13.97 -3.41 2.91
CA LEU A 100 13.62 -2.40 1.91
C LEU A 100 14.37 -1.09 2.16
N ARG A 101 14.47 -0.63 3.42
CA ARG A 101 15.28 0.54 3.79
C ARG A 101 16.77 0.32 3.49
N GLN A 102 17.29 -0.88 3.72
CA GLN A 102 18.68 -1.22 3.38
C GLN A 102 18.94 -1.18 1.86
N ARG A 103 17.97 -1.63 1.04
CA ARG A 103 18.11 -1.69 -0.42
C ARG A 103 17.87 -0.34 -1.11
N TYR A 104 16.86 0.41 -0.68
CA TYR A 104 16.37 1.61 -1.38
C TYR A 104 16.64 2.93 -0.62
N GLY A 105 17.19 2.86 0.59
CA GLY A 105 17.58 4.02 1.40
C GLY A 105 16.40 4.94 1.74
N GLU A 106 16.66 6.24 1.64
CA GLU A 106 15.70 7.31 1.96
C GLU A 106 14.47 7.37 1.05
N ARG A 107 14.41 6.52 0.00
CA ARG A 107 13.20 6.39 -0.84
C ARG A 107 12.05 5.72 -0.08
N ILE A 108 12.34 4.93 0.95
CA ILE A 108 11.32 4.23 1.75
C ILE A 108 10.93 5.08 2.95
N MET A 109 9.71 5.60 2.92
CA MET A 109 9.05 6.21 4.07
C MET A 109 8.08 5.22 4.71
N SER A 110 7.99 5.20 6.03
CA SER A 110 6.98 4.43 6.76
C SER A 110 6.71 5.08 8.12
N LEU A 111 5.55 4.80 8.70
CA LEU A 111 5.21 5.27 10.04
C LEU A 111 5.83 4.36 11.11
N GLN A 112 6.47 4.97 12.11
CA GLN A 112 6.93 4.23 13.28
C GLN A 112 5.73 3.67 14.06
N LYS A 113 5.69 2.34 14.19
CA LYS A 113 4.65 1.60 14.92
C LYS A 113 4.93 1.59 16.42
N ARG A 114 3.91 1.91 17.20
CA ARG A 114 3.89 1.76 18.67
C ARG A 114 3.69 0.29 19.04
N THR A 115 2.88 -0.42 18.26
CA THR A 115 2.63 -1.86 18.40
C THR A 115 2.12 -2.44 17.09
N LEU A 116 2.40 -3.72 16.85
CA LEU A 116 1.81 -4.50 15.75
C LEU A 116 0.61 -5.33 16.21
N ASP A 117 0.29 -5.28 17.51
CA ASP A 117 -0.89 -5.94 18.07
C ASP A 117 -2.16 -5.20 17.65
N ARG A 118 -2.96 -5.87 16.82
CA ARG A 118 -4.20 -5.34 16.24
C ARG A 118 -5.36 -5.28 17.24
N SER A 119 -5.21 -5.87 18.43
CA SER A 119 -6.19 -5.78 19.52
C SER A 119 -6.00 -4.54 20.39
N MET A 120 -4.82 -3.92 20.31
CA MET A 120 -4.48 -2.74 21.11
C MET A 120 -4.95 -1.46 20.41
N PRO A 121 -5.58 -0.50 21.13
CA PRO A 121 -6.02 0.77 20.56
C PRO A 121 -4.92 1.50 19.77
N ALA A 122 -3.69 1.51 20.29
CA ALA A 122 -2.55 2.11 19.61
C ALA A 122 -2.21 1.43 18.27
N GLY A 123 -2.37 0.10 18.17
CA GLY A 123 -2.15 -0.65 16.94
C GLY A 123 -3.23 -0.38 15.90
N ILE A 124 -4.49 -0.24 16.35
CA ILE A 124 -5.62 0.13 15.47
C ILE A 124 -5.43 1.54 14.91
N GLU A 125 -5.06 2.51 15.77
CA GLU A 125 -4.75 3.88 15.36
C GLU A 125 -3.58 3.92 14.37
N ASP A 126 -2.52 3.15 14.62
CA ASP A 126 -1.34 3.08 13.75
C ASP A 126 -1.63 2.47 12.38
N ALA A 127 -2.49 1.45 12.35
CA ALA A 127 -2.96 0.84 11.11
C ALA A 127 -3.87 1.82 10.34
N PHE A 128 -4.70 2.59 11.04
CA PHE A 128 -5.55 3.58 10.38
C PHE A 128 -4.74 4.75 9.83
N ALA A 129 -3.70 5.21 10.54
CA ALA A 129 -2.78 6.22 10.04
C ALA A 129 -2.02 5.76 8.78
N ASP A 130 -1.60 4.48 8.71
CA ASP A 130 -1.05 3.90 7.47
C ASP A 130 -2.06 3.93 6.34
N LEU A 131 -3.30 3.53 6.61
CA LEU A 131 -4.34 3.47 5.59
C LEU A 131 -4.60 4.85 4.98
N LEU A 132 -4.67 5.88 5.82
CA LEU A 132 -4.84 7.27 5.38
C LEU A 132 -3.61 7.82 4.66
N SER A 133 -2.41 7.38 5.04
CA SER A 133 -1.16 7.75 4.34
C SER A 133 -1.09 7.09 2.96
N LEU A 134 -1.44 5.80 2.84
CA LEU A 134 -1.58 5.12 1.55
C LEU A 134 -2.63 5.79 0.67
N ALA A 135 -3.76 6.23 1.23
CA ALA A 135 -4.82 6.89 0.48
C ALA A 135 -4.38 8.21 -0.19
N GLN A 136 -3.29 8.84 0.28
CA GLN A 136 -2.72 10.06 -0.30
C GLN A 136 -1.72 9.79 -1.45
N CYS A 137 -1.34 8.53 -1.66
CA CYS A 137 -0.39 8.16 -2.71
C CYS A 137 -1.00 8.32 -4.12
N SER A 138 -0.15 8.46 -5.14
CA SER A 138 -0.58 8.55 -6.54
C SER A 138 -1.14 7.23 -7.07
N GLU A 139 -0.57 6.12 -6.62
CA GLU A 139 -0.95 4.75 -6.95
C GLU A 139 -0.50 3.79 -5.83
N LEU A 140 -1.08 2.59 -5.81
CA LEU A 140 -0.74 1.54 -4.84
C LEU A 140 -0.27 0.27 -5.53
N ILE A 141 0.74 -0.37 -4.95
CA ILE A 141 1.00 -1.80 -5.09
C ILE A 141 0.62 -2.52 -3.78
N GLY A 142 -0.07 -3.66 -3.88
CA GLY A 142 -0.63 -4.33 -2.70
C GLY A 142 -0.60 -5.86 -2.77
N SER A 143 -0.57 -6.50 -1.61
CA SER A 143 -0.70 -7.96 -1.50
C SER A 143 -2.04 -8.51 -1.97
N PHE A 144 -2.01 -9.75 -2.47
CA PHE A 144 -3.17 -10.56 -2.84
C PHE A 144 -4.17 -10.66 -1.69
N GLU A 145 -5.46 -10.57 -2.02
CA GLU A 145 -6.61 -10.63 -1.10
C GLU A 145 -6.62 -9.65 0.07
N SER A 146 -5.70 -8.67 0.10
CA SER A 146 -5.69 -7.69 1.17
C SER A 146 -6.83 -6.68 1.02
N THR A 147 -7.78 -6.72 1.96
CA THR A 147 -8.84 -5.70 2.08
C THR A 147 -8.29 -4.34 2.47
N PHE A 148 -7.10 -4.28 3.08
CA PHE A 148 -6.45 -3.06 3.55
C PHE A 148 -6.02 -2.16 2.38
N SER A 149 -5.22 -2.67 1.45
CA SER A 149 -4.80 -1.93 0.25
C SER A 149 -5.98 -1.57 -0.65
N ARG A 150 -7.00 -2.43 -0.73
CA ARG A 150 -8.25 -2.10 -1.42
C ARG A 150 -8.98 -0.94 -0.76
N THR A 151 -9.08 -0.93 0.56
CA THR A 151 -9.77 0.16 1.27
C THR A 151 -9.02 1.47 1.10
N ALA A 152 -7.70 1.47 1.22
CA ALA A 152 -6.87 2.64 0.94
C ALA A 152 -7.10 3.20 -0.48
N SER A 153 -7.17 2.33 -1.50
CA SER A 153 -7.42 2.76 -2.88
C SER A 153 -8.81 3.33 -3.14
N LEU A 154 -9.78 3.03 -2.26
CA LEU A 154 -11.14 3.56 -2.35
C LEU A 154 -11.29 4.97 -1.83
N PHE A 155 -10.49 5.39 -0.84
CA PHE A 155 -10.59 6.74 -0.25
C PHE A 155 -10.52 7.82 -1.31
N ASN A 156 -9.51 7.81 -2.17
CA ASN A 156 -9.32 8.82 -3.23
C ASN A 156 -9.40 8.23 -4.65
N CYS A 157 -9.99 7.04 -4.79
CA CYS A 157 -10.12 6.34 -6.06
C CYS A 157 -8.79 6.16 -6.83
N ILE A 158 -7.68 5.98 -6.11
CA ILE A 158 -6.33 5.82 -6.69
C ILE A 158 -6.12 4.41 -7.29
N PRO A 159 -5.28 4.24 -8.32
CA PRO A 159 -5.00 2.92 -8.89
C PRO A 159 -4.41 1.94 -7.86
N LEU A 160 -4.76 0.66 -7.99
CA LEU A 160 -4.18 -0.42 -7.18
C LEU A 160 -3.77 -1.57 -8.10
N ALA A 161 -2.48 -1.89 -8.13
CA ALA A 161 -1.95 -3.10 -8.72
C ALA A 161 -1.74 -4.16 -7.62
N VAL A 162 -2.41 -5.30 -7.76
CA VAL A 162 -2.21 -6.43 -6.85
C VAL A 162 -1.04 -7.26 -7.35
N ILE A 163 -0.04 -7.47 -6.50
CA ILE A 163 1.16 -8.22 -6.83
C ILE A 163 0.97 -9.67 -6.40
N TYR A 164 0.92 -10.60 -7.34
CA TYR A 164 0.77 -12.02 -7.03
C TYR A 164 1.34 -12.92 -8.15
N ARG A 165 1.77 -14.12 -7.78
CA ARG A 165 1.95 -15.23 -8.73
C ARG A 165 0.62 -15.91 -8.95
N ASP A 166 0.36 -16.33 -10.19
CA ASP A 166 -0.85 -17.04 -10.55
C ASP A 166 -1.11 -18.21 -9.58
N PRO A 167 -2.25 -18.22 -8.86
CA PRO A 167 -2.59 -19.30 -7.94
C PRO A 167 -2.98 -20.59 -8.67
N SER A 168 -3.04 -20.62 -10.01
CA SER A 168 -3.20 -21.86 -10.75
C SER A 168 -2.12 -22.86 -10.31
N PRO A 169 -2.50 -24.11 -9.99
CA PRO A 169 -1.49 -25.15 -9.86
C PRO A 169 -0.74 -25.22 -11.19
N LEU A 170 0.58 -25.47 -11.11
CA LEU A 170 1.33 -26.01 -12.25
C LEU A 170 0.41 -27.02 -12.93
N ALA A 171 0.09 -26.77 -14.21
CA ALA A 171 -0.72 -27.67 -15.00
C ALA A 171 -0.23 -29.11 -14.75
N LYS A 172 -1.16 -29.98 -14.33
CA LYS A 172 -0.89 -31.39 -14.01
C LYS A 172 -0.07 -32.07 -15.09
#